data_AF-A0A101CFK5-F1
#
_entry.id   AF-A0A101CFK5-F1
#
_cell.length_a   1.000
_cell.length_b   1.000
_cell.length_c   1.000
_cell.angle_alpha   90.00
_cell.angle_beta   90.00
_cell.angle_gamma   90.00
#
_symmetry.space_group_name_H-M   'P 1'
#
loop_
_entity.id
_entity.type
_entity.pdbx_description
1 polymer ?
#
loop_
_entity_poly.entity_id
_entity_poly.type
_entity_poly.pdbx_seq_one_letter_code
_entity_poly.pdbx_strand_id
1 'polypeptide(L)'
;MKEIFGDKVENNRVFINWFTGLINFPDKTEKNKILRWDGVFYKIFEYETVLGFQNGNLISQGNVKNYAKIKNGINRKDKSKVSKIIFEKLKKKNWKSDYDCSEKYLITISENGKISNVRMTYSNEERKEFYEEDEYEYCISKVRNALTGLQFDILKDKGKPISEDIYIEIWQEKNGKLEDWTR
;
A
#
# COMPACT_ATOMS: atom_id res chain seq x y z
N MET A 1 -37.02 7.42 -13.09
CA MET A 1 -36.13 6.41 -13.72
C MET A 1 -36.19 6.44 -15.24
N LYS A 2 -37.37 6.36 -15.89
CA LYS A 2 -37.50 6.44 -17.36
C LYS A 2 -37.00 7.77 -17.94
N GLU A 3 -37.20 8.89 -17.22
CA GLU A 3 -36.66 10.21 -17.61
C GLU A 3 -35.12 10.29 -17.58
N ILE A 4 -34.46 9.51 -16.72
CA ILE A 4 -33.00 9.53 -16.55
C ILE A 4 -32.32 8.52 -17.47
N PHE A 5 -32.89 7.32 -17.60
CA PHE A 5 -32.29 6.19 -18.30
C PHE A 5 -32.97 5.83 -19.62
N GLY A 6 -34.03 6.54 -20.02
CA GLY A 6 -34.72 6.39 -21.28
C GLY A 6 -35.15 4.96 -21.56
N ASP A 7 -34.80 4.49 -22.76
CA ASP A 7 -35.13 3.16 -23.27
C ASP A 7 -34.39 2.03 -22.55
N LYS A 8 -33.42 2.34 -21.68
CA LYS A 8 -32.78 1.32 -20.83
C LYS A 8 -33.65 0.87 -19.66
N VAL A 9 -34.81 1.48 -19.44
CA VAL A 9 -35.78 1.06 -18.42
C VAL A 9 -36.80 0.11 -19.04
N GLU A 10 -36.64 -1.18 -18.74
CA GLU A 10 -37.60 -2.23 -19.12
C GLU A 10 -38.14 -2.89 -17.84
N ASN A 11 -39.46 -3.08 -17.75
CA ASN A 11 -40.12 -3.68 -16.58
C ASN A 11 -39.71 -3.06 -15.23
N ASN A 12 -39.61 -1.73 -15.18
CA ASN A 12 -39.15 -0.96 -14.02
C ASN A 12 -37.72 -1.30 -13.53
N ARG A 13 -36.91 -1.94 -14.37
CA ARG A 13 -35.49 -2.24 -14.12
C ARG A 13 -34.63 -1.51 -15.13
N VAL A 14 -33.51 -0.95 -14.69
CA VAL A 14 -32.51 -0.34 -15.59
C VAL A 14 -31.58 -1.46 -16.06
N PHE A 15 -31.54 -1.71 -17.37
CA PHE A 15 -30.56 -2.62 -17.96
C PHE A 15 -29.21 -1.91 -18.10
N ILE A 16 -28.32 -2.19 -17.16
CA ILE A 16 -26.95 -1.65 -17.13
C ILE A 16 -26.06 -2.52 -18.00
N ASN A 17 -26.21 -2.43 -19.33
CA ASN A 17 -25.37 -3.17 -20.28
C ASN A 17 -23.98 -2.53 -20.54
N TRP A 18 -23.70 -1.38 -19.91
CA TRP A 18 -22.49 -0.61 -20.14
C TRP A 18 -21.37 -0.89 -19.13
N PHE A 19 -21.67 -1.57 -18.02
CA PHE A 19 -20.68 -1.79 -16.97
C PHE A 19 -19.83 -3.04 -17.27
N THR A 20 -18.51 -2.86 -17.25
CA THR A 20 -17.51 -3.92 -17.29
C THR A 20 -16.51 -3.64 -16.17
N GLY A 21 -16.32 -4.59 -15.25
CA GLY A 21 -15.46 -4.40 -14.09
C GLY A 21 -15.79 -5.31 -12.92
N LEU A 22 -15.19 -5.01 -11.76
CA LEU A 22 -15.38 -5.76 -10.52
C LEU A 22 -16.13 -4.92 -9.49
N ILE A 23 -17.19 -5.49 -8.92
CA ILE A 23 -17.90 -4.98 -7.75
C ILE A 23 -17.59 -5.91 -6.59
N ASN A 24 -17.29 -5.37 -5.41
CA ASN A 24 -17.04 -6.15 -4.19
C ASN A 24 -17.91 -5.68 -3.04
N PHE A 25 -18.30 -6.62 -2.19
CA PHE A 25 -19.06 -6.37 -0.98
C PHE A 25 -18.36 -7.04 0.20
N PRO A 26 -18.35 -6.41 1.40
CA PRO A 26 -17.86 -7.08 2.59
C PRO A 26 -18.70 -8.32 2.87
N ASP A 27 -18.05 -9.42 3.21
CA ASP A 27 -18.74 -10.57 3.79
C ASP A 27 -19.44 -10.13 5.10
N LYS A 28 -20.70 -10.55 5.30
CA LYS A 28 -21.57 -10.15 6.40
C LYS A 28 -21.25 -10.82 7.73
N THR A 29 -20.14 -11.55 7.82
CA THR A 29 -19.71 -12.16 9.08
C THR A 29 -19.31 -11.10 10.11
N GLU A 30 -19.79 -11.24 11.35
CA GLU A 30 -19.56 -10.27 12.44
C GLU A 30 -18.07 -10.01 12.76
N LYS A 31 -17.17 -10.89 12.30
CA LYS A 31 -15.73 -10.82 12.55
C LYS A 31 -14.93 -10.19 11.40
N ASN A 32 -15.60 -9.73 10.34
CA ASN A 32 -14.91 -9.16 9.19
C ASN A 32 -14.27 -7.81 9.54
N LYS A 33 -13.01 -7.62 9.15
CA LYS A 33 -12.20 -6.44 9.52
C LYS A 33 -11.84 -5.63 8.29
N ILE A 34 -11.82 -4.31 8.46
CA ILE A 34 -11.25 -3.39 7.46
C ILE A 34 -9.74 -3.54 7.52
N LEU A 35 -9.12 -3.88 6.39
CA LEU A 35 -7.67 -3.91 6.23
C LEU A 35 -7.16 -2.55 5.77
N ARG A 36 -7.84 -1.89 4.82
CA ARG A 36 -7.48 -0.55 4.32
C ARG A 36 -8.70 0.30 4.08
N TRP A 37 -8.53 1.61 4.20
CA TRP A 37 -9.50 2.63 3.88
C TRP A 37 -8.75 3.83 3.29
N ASP A 38 -9.26 4.38 2.19
CA ASP A 38 -8.73 5.60 1.55
C ASP A 38 -9.12 6.89 2.29
N GLY A 39 -9.94 6.80 3.33
CA GLY A 39 -10.46 7.93 4.09
C GLY A 39 -11.74 8.55 3.52
N VAL A 40 -12.22 8.07 2.36
CA VAL A 40 -13.37 8.66 1.66
C VAL A 40 -14.40 7.59 1.31
N PHE A 41 -14.13 6.73 0.32
CA PHE A 41 -15.12 5.82 -0.23
C PHE A 41 -14.65 4.36 -0.26
N TYR A 42 -13.37 4.12 -0.53
CA TYR A 42 -12.87 2.79 -0.82
C TYR A 42 -12.32 2.08 0.41
N LYS A 43 -12.87 0.89 0.68
CA LYS A 43 -12.44 0.00 1.78
C LYS A 43 -12.08 -1.36 1.22
N ILE A 44 -11.02 -1.93 1.78
CA ILE A 44 -10.64 -3.33 1.57
C ILE A 44 -10.94 -4.08 2.86
N PHE A 45 -11.84 -5.05 2.79
CA PHE A 45 -12.18 -5.93 3.92
C PHE A 45 -11.39 -7.24 3.85
N GLU A 46 -11.18 -7.90 4.98
CA GLU A 46 -10.47 -9.18 5.03
C GLU A 46 -11.18 -10.29 4.24
N TYR A 47 -12.51 -10.29 4.25
CA TYR A 47 -13.35 -11.20 3.47
C TYR A 47 -14.34 -10.41 2.63
N GLU A 48 -14.39 -10.72 1.33
CA GLU A 48 -15.26 -10.03 0.38
C GLU A 48 -15.89 -11.01 -0.60
N THR A 49 -17.13 -10.72 -1.02
CA THR A 49 -17.70 -11.32 -2.22
C THR A 49 -17.36 -10.40 -3.39
N VAL A 50 -16.69 -10.94 -4.41
CA VAL A 50 -16.32 -10.22 -5.63
C VAL A 50 -17.18 -10.73 -6.77
N LEU A 51 -17.81 -9.80 -7.49
CA LEU A 51 -18.62 -10.02 -8.68
C LEU A 51 -17.90 -9.38 -9.87
N GLY A 52 -17.67 -10.16 -10.93
CA GLY A 52 -17.11 -9.66 -12.18
C GLY A 52 -18.18 -9.57 -13.25
N PHE A 53 -18.24 -8.42 -13.91
CA PHE A 53 -19.22 -8.10 -14.94
C PHE A 53 -18.54 -7.79 -16.27
N GLN A 54 -19.20 -8.18 -17.36
CA GLN A 54 -18.85 -7.80 -18.73
C GLN A 54 -20.12 -7.43 -19.49
N ASN A 55 -20.14 -6.22 -20.05
CA ASN A 55 -21.30 -5.68 -20.77
C ASN A 55 -22.61 -5.81 -19.98
N GLY A 56 -22.55 -5.57 -18.67
CA GLY A 56 -23.68 -5.69 -17.75
C GLY A 56 -24.01 -7.10 -17.27
N ASN A 57 -23.39 -8.13 -17.84
CA ASN A 57 -23.66 -9.51 -17.46
C ASN A 57 -22.68 -9.97 -16.38
N LEU A 58 -23.19 -10.64 -15.35
CA LEU A 58 -22.37 -11.29 -14.34
C LEU A 58 -21.64 -12.49 -14.96
N ILE A 59 -20.32 -12.42 -15.06
CA ILE A 59 -19.49 -13.48 -15.63
C ILE A 59 -18.71 -14.27 -14.57
N SER A 60 -18.57 -13.73 -13.36
CA SER A 60 -17.88 -14.41 -12.26
C SER A 60 -18.39 -13.92 -10.91
N GLN A 61 -18.40 -14.83 -9.94
CA GLN A 61 -18.72 -14.54 -8.55
C GLN A 61 -17.87 -15.43 -7.65
N GLY A 62 -17.32 -14.87 -6.58
CA GLY A 62 -16.57 -15.67 -5.61
C GLY A 62 -16.30 -14.92 -4.32
N ASN A 63 -16.10 -15.69 -3.25
CA ASN A 63 -15.62 -15.15 -1.99
C ASN A 63 -14.09 -15.16 -1.99
N VAL A 64 -13.49 -14.05 -1.60
CA VAL A 64 -12.04 -13.86 -1.53
C VAL A 64 -11.61 -13.50 -0.12
N LYS A 65 -10.38 -13.88 0.22
CA LYS A 65 -9.69 -13.44 1.43
C LYS A 65 -8.56 -12.50 1.05
N ASN A 66 -8.62 -11.28 1.56
CA ASN A 66 -7.69 -10.21 1.19
C ASN A 66 -6.42 -10.13 2.06
N TYR A 67 -6.20 -11.13 2.91
CA TYR A 67 -5.00 -11.24 3.74
C TYR A 67 -4.46 -12.66 3.73
N ALA A 68 -3.20 -12.83 3.35
CA ALA A 68 -2.50 -14.11 3.43
C ALA A 68 -1.23 -14.01 4.27
N LYS A 69 -1.12 -14.89 5.27
CA LYS A 69 0.07 -15.00 6.11
C LYS A 69 1.21 -15.69 5.34
N ILE A 70 2.41 -15.16 5.48
CA ILE A 70 3.65 -15.81 5.04
C ILE A 70 4.36 -16.37 6.26
N LYS A 71 5.07 -17.50 6.11
CA LYS A 71 5.88 -18.06 7.20
C LYS A 71 6.91 -17.03 7.64
N ASN A 72 6.92 -16.68 8.93
CA ASN A 72 7.76 -15.62 9.50
C ASN A 72 7.50 -14.22 8.90
N GLY A 73 6.35 -14.01 8.25
CA GLY A 73 5.96 -12.73 7.68
C GLY A 73 5.58 -11.71 8.76
N ILE A 74 5.91 -10.46 8.50
CA ILE A 74 5.52 -9.32 9.32
C ILE A 74 4.05 -8.99 9.05
N ASN A 75 3.27 -8.86 10.13
CA ASN A 75 1.86 -8.54 10.04
C ASN A 75 1.62 -7.14 9.46
N ARG A 76 0.78 -7.04 8.44
CA ARG A 76 0.41 -5.77 7.76
C ARG A 76 -1.02 -5.31 8.01
N LYS A 77 -1.81 -6.03 8.81
CA LYS A 77 -3.22 -5.68 9.05
C LYS A 77 -3.36 -4.27 9.60
N ASP A 78 -2.50 -3.92 10.54
CA ASP A 78 -2.46 -2.61 11.16
C ASP A 78 -1.39 -1.74 10.48
N LYS A 79 -1.81 -0.86 9.59
CA LYS A 79 -0.91 0.02 8.82
C LYS A 79 -0.03 0.89 9.74
N SER A 80 -0.57 1.32 10.88
CA SER A 80 0.15 2.19 11.83
C SER A 80 1.39 1.52 12.44
N LYS A 81 1.44 0.19 12.48
CA LYS A 81 2.57 -0.57 13.01
C LYS A 81 3.66 -0.84 11.98
N VAL A 82 3.33 -0.73 10.69
CA VAL A 82 4.27 -1.06 9.60
C VAL A 82 5.43 -0.07 9.57
N SER A 83 5.15 1.24 9.66
CA SER A 83 6.17 2.29 9.73
C SER A 83 7.12 2.06 10.91
N LYS A 84 6.56 1.83 12.11
CA LYS A 84 7.35 1.53 13.31
C LYS A 84 8.28 0.33 13.13
N ILE A 85 7.82 -0.76 12.52
CA ILE A 85 8.66 -1.96 12.30
C ILE A 85 9.81 -1.68 11.32
N ILE A 86 9.53 -0.92 10.26
CA ILE A 86 10.55 -0.50 9.32
C ILE A 86 11.57 0.41 10.02
N PHE A 87 11.13 1.41 10.80
CA PHE A 87 12.02 2.28 11.57
C PHE A 87 12.92 1.50 12.53
N GLU A 88 12.35 0.55 13.29
CA GLU A 88 13.13 -0.33 14.18
C GLU A 88 14.16 -1.18 13.44
N LYS A 89 13.94 -1.46 12.15
CA LYS A 89 14.93 -2.14 11.31
C LYS A 89 16.04 -1.19 10.86
N LEU A 90 15.70 0.05 10.48
CA LEU A 90 16.65 1.09 10.12
C LEU A 90 17.59 1.40 11.28
N LYS A 91 17.05 1.65 12.47
CA LYS A 91 17.79 2.03 13.68
C LYS A 91 18.88 1.03 14.10
N LYS A 92 18.79 -0.24 13.68
CA LYS A 92 19.78 -1.30 13.97
C LYS A 92 21.05 -1.23 13.11
N LYS A 93 21.09 -0.36 12.09
CA LYS A 93 22.27 -0.15 11.26
C LYS A 93 23.11 1.00 11.77
N ASN A 94 24.38 1.05 11.36
CA ASN A 94 25.25 2.19 11.62
C ASN A 94 24.95 3.29 10.61
N TRP A 95 24.47 4.46 11.07
CA TRP A 95 24.17 5.58 10.19
C TRP A 95 25.26 6.63 10.10
N LYS A 96 26.33 6.54 10.91
CA LYS A 96 27.45 7.48 10.83
C LYS A 96 27.99 7.56 9.40
N SER A 97 28.06 8.79 8.89
CA SER A 97 28.34 9.12 7.50
C SER A 97 28.70 10.60 7.40
N ASP A 98 29.34 11.01 6.31
CA ASP A 98 29.53 12.42 5.97
C ASP A 98 28.25 13.03 5.37
N TYR A 99 27.41 12.21 4.74
CA TYR A 99 26.08 12.57 4.22
C TYR A 99 24.97 12.63 5.28
N ASP A 100 24.04 13.57 5.10
CA ASP A 100 22.84 13.71 5.94
C ASP A 100 21.64 13.04 5.27
N CYS A 101 21.22 11.90 5.81
CA CYS A 101 20.07 11.16 5.29
C CYS A 101 18.75 11.49 6.02
N SER A 102 18.69 12.61 6.74
CA SER A 102 17.52 13.09 7.49
C SER A 102 16.39 13.54 6.56
N GLU A 103 15.61 12.58 6.07
CA GLU A 103 14.62 12.84 5.03
C GLU A 103 13.33 12.02 5.22
N LYS A 104 12.31 12.42 4.46
CA LYS A 104 11.09 11.65 4.26
C LYS A 104 11.23 10.68 3.08
N TYR A 105 11.09 9.40 3.40
CA TYR A 105 11.16 8.28 2.46
C TYR A 105 9.78 7.68 2.19
N LEU A 106 9.60 7.25 0.94
CA LEU A 106 8.53 6.37 0.50
C LEU A 106 9.10 4.99 0.23
N ILE A 107 8.59 3.99 0.96
CA ILE A 107 9.04 2.60 0.89
C ILE A 107 7.90 1.75 0.36
N THR A 108 8.11 1.12 -0.79
CA THR A 108 7.10 0.26 -1.43
C THR A 108 7.27 -1.18 -0.98
N ILE A 109 6.26 -1.72 -0.30
CA ILE A 109 6.10 -3.16 -0.07
C ILE A 109 5.36 -3.72 -1.28
N SER A 110 6.01 -4.58 -2.05
CA SER A 110 5.44 -5.18 -3.26
C SER A 110 4.34 -6.22 -2.95
N GLU A 111 3.69 -6.66 -4.01
CA GLU A 111 2.67 -7.71 -4.02
C GLU A 111 3.12 -9.03 -3.39
N ASN A 112 4.43 -9.34 -3.38
CA ASN A 112 4.99 -10.54 -2.75
C ASN A 112 5.42 -10.31 -1.28
N GLY A 113 5.17 -9.12 -0.74
CA GLY A 113 5.50 -8.76 0.64
C GLY A 113 6.96 -8.37 0.88
N LYS A 114 7.80 -8.24 -0.15
CA LYS A 114 9.17 -7.71 -0.03
C LYS A 114 9.22 -6.23 -0.33
N ILE A 115 10.24 -5.53 0.20
CA ILE A 115 10.55 -4.17 -0.21
C ILE A 115 11.06 -4.19 -1.65
N SER A 116 10.35 -3.53 -2.56
CA SER A 116 10.73 -3.43 -3.97
C SER A 116 11.38 -2.09 -4.32
N ASN A 117 10.96 -1.02 -3.65
CA ASN A 117 11.42 0.33 -3.95
C ASN A 117 11.59 1.18 -2.69
N VAL A 118 12.53 2.12 -2.75
CA VAL A 118 12.78 3.16 -1.75
C VAL A 118 13.11 4.43 -2.51
N ARG A 119 12.44 5.53 -2.19
CA ARG A 119 12.73 6.86 -2.76
C ARG A 119 12.48 7.95 -1.71
N MET A 120 13.13 9.10 -1.82
CA MET A 120 12.73 10.29 -1.07
C MET A 120 11.46 10.89 -1.67
N THR A 121 10.73 11.72 -0.91
CA THR A 121 9.45 12.29 -1.36
C THR A 121 9.59 13.51 -2.29
N TYR A 122 10.80 13.95 -2.57
CA TYR A 122 11.06 15.05 -3.50
C TYR A 122 10.70 14.74 -4.94
N SER A 123 10.33 15.79 -5.67
CA SER A 123 10.31 15.80 -7.12
C SER A 123 11.72 15.69 -7.72
N ASN A 124 11.80 15.37 -9.00
CA ASN A 124 13.10 15.31 -9.70
C ASN A 124 13.80 16.68 -9.77
N GLU A 125 13.05 17.77 -9.72
CA GLU A 125 13.57 19.14 -9.76
C GLU A 125 14.18 19.50 -8.40
N GLU A 126 13.41 19.33 -7.31
CA GLU A 126 13.88 19.52 -5.94
C GLU A 126 15.11 18.63 -5.64
N ARG A 127 15.11 17.38 -6.12
CA ARG A 127 16.25 16.47 -5.94
C ARG A 127 17.54 17.06 -6.50
N LYS A 128 17.50 17.70 -7.67
CA LYS A 128 18.69 18.30 -8.30
C LYS A 128 19.13 19.59 -7.64
N GLU A 129 18.21 20.28 -6.96
CA GLU A 129 18.49 21.52 -6.25
C GLU A 129 19.12 21.26 -4.88
N PHE A 130 18.64 20.24 -4.16
CA PHE A 130 19.01 19.99 -2.77
C PHE A 130 20.05 18.89 -2.56
N TYR A 131 20.28 18.02 -3.54
CA TYR A 131 21.18 16.87 -3.38
C TYR A 131 22.16 16.75 -4.53
N GLU A 132 23.41 16.45 -4.19
CA GLU A 132 24.33 15.82 -5.13
C GLU A 132 23.86 14.37 -5.41
N GLU A 133 24.07 13.89 -6.63
CA GLU A 133 23.52 12.60 -7.07
C GLU A 133 24.10 11.42 -6.27
N ASP A 134 25.33 11.53 -5.79
CA ASP A 134 26.00 10.56 -4.94
C ASP A 134 25.41 10.51 -3.51
N GLU A 135 25.08 11.66 -2.91
CA GLU A 135 24.42 11.73 -1.61
C GLU A 135 23.04 11.07 -1.65
N TYR A 136 22.25 11.39 -2.67
CA TYR A 136 20.93 10.79 -2.87
C TYR A 136 21.03 9.26 -2.98
N GLU A 137 21.88 8.75 -3.87
CA GLU A 137 22.05 7.32 -4.08
C GLU A 137 22.62 6.62 -2.84
N TYR A 138 23.51 7.28 -2.10
CA TYR A 138 24.00 6.78 -0.83
C TYR A 138 22.87 6.59 0.18
N CYS A 139 22.04 7.60 0.41
CA CYS A 139 20.96 7.51 1.39
C CYS A 139 19.90 6.47 1.00
N ILE A 140 19.48 6.44 -0.28
CA ILE A 140 18.53 5.45 -0.79
C ILE A 140 19.09 4.03 -0.66
N SER A 141 20.35 3.80 -1.06
CA SER A 141 20.98 2.49 -0.98
C SER A 141 21.12 2.02 0.48
N LYS A 142 21.46 2.93 1.40
CA LYS A 142 21.58 2.62 2.84
C LYS A 142 20.25 2.18 3.43
N VAL A 143 19.15 2.90 3.15
CA VAL A 143 17.79 2.51 3.53
C VAL A 143 17.42 1.16 2.93
N ARG A 144 17.61 0.98 1.61
CA ARG A 144 17.27 -0.27 0.91
C ARG A 144 18.02 -1.47 1.48
N ASN A 145 19.31 -1.34 1.73
CA ASN A 145 20.16 -2.39 2.29
C ASN A 145 19.75 -2.76 3.71
N ALA A 146 19.34 -1.78 4.52
CA ALA A 146 18.83 -2.02 5.87
C ALA A 146 17.55 -2.88 5.87
N LEU A 147 16.70 -2.70 4.84
CA LEU A 147 15.36 -3.29 4.76
C LEU A 147 15.27 -4.56 3.90
N THR A 148 16.30 -4.90 3.13
CA THR A 148 16.30 -6.03 2.18
C THR A 148 15.87 -7.37 2.79
N GLY A 149 16.14 -7.60 4.08
CA GLY A 149 15.77 -8.83 4.79
C GLY A 149 14.33 -8.88 5.32
N LEU A 150 13.51 -7.84 5.11
CA LEU A 150 12.13 -7.83 5.59
C LEU A 150 11.22 -8.61 4.64
N GLN A 151 10.40 -9.47 5.23
CA GLN A 151 9.30 -10.17 4.55
C GLN A 151 8.02 -9.85 5.30
N PHE A 152 7.07 -9.26 4.60
CA PHE A 152 5.74 -8.97 5.12
C PHE A 152 4.72 -9.99 4.62
N ASP A 153 3.59 -10.08 5.33
CA ASP A 153 2.41 -10.78 4.87
C ASP A 153 1.86 -10.16 3.57
N ILE A 154 0.98 -10.89 2.87
CA ILE A 154 0.40 -10.43 1.60
C ILE A 154 -0.94 -9.76 1.86
N LEU A 155 -1.03 -8.50 1.44
CA LEU A 155 -2.27 -7.75 1.34
C LEU A 155 -2.80 -7.86 -0.09
N LYS A 156 -4.11 -7.99 -0.22
CA LYS A 156 -4.77 -8.11 -1.52
C LYS A 156 -5.96 -7.16 -1.60
N ASP A 157 -6.35 -6.84 -2.82
CA ASP A 157 -7.57 -6.14 -3.16
C ASP A 157 -8.40 -7.00 -4.10
N LYS A 158 -9.66 -7.26 -3.75
CA LYS A 158 -10.56 -8.15 -4.52
C LYS A 158 -9.89 -9.51 -4.84
N GLY A 159 -9.11 -10.04 -3.91
CA GLY A 159 -8.37 -11.30 -4.03
C GLY A 159 -7.04 -11.24 -4.78
N LYS A 160 -6.65 -10.08 -5.32
CA LYS A 160 -5.38 -9.88 -6.05
C LYS A 160 -4.34 -9.19 -5.16
N PRO A 161 -3.11 -9.71 -5.01
CA PRO A 161 -2.05 -9.02 -4.28
C PRO A 161 -1.88 -7.57 -4.71
N ILE A 162 -1.57 -6.69 -3.76
CA ILE A 162 -1.31 -5.27 -4.04
C ILE A 162 0.02 -4.82 -3.42
N SER A 163 0.68 -3.89 -4.10
CA SER A 163 1.74 -3.10 -3.49
C SER A 163 1.17 -2.03 -2.56
N GLU A 164 1.98 -1.60 -1.60
CA GLU A 164 1.62 -0.52 -0.69
C GLU A 164 2.84 0.34 -0.38
N ASP A 165 2.65 1.65 -0.47
CA ASP A 165 3.64 2.62 -0.07
C ASP A 165 3.48 3.00 1.42
N ILE A 166 4.62 2.97 2.12
CA ILE A 166 4.73 3.34 3.52
C ILE A 166 5.65 4.55 3.63
N TYR A 167 5.14 5.60 4.26
CA TYR A 167 5.92 6.80 4.57
C TYR A 167 6.70 6.59 5.86
N ILE A 168 7.95 7.03 5.85
CA ILE A 168 8.77 7.19 7.05
C ILE A 168 9.54 8.50 6.94
N GLU A 169 9.65 9.20 8.05
CA GLU A 169 10.50 10.38 8.20
C GLU A 169 11.53 10.09 9.29
N ILE A 170 12.80 10.24 8.95
CA ILE A 170 13.91 10.00 9.89
C ILE A 170 14.70 11.28 10.11
N TRP A 171 15.21 11.44 11.33
CA TRP A 171 16.22 12.44 11.66
C TRP A 171 17.51 11.73 12.09
N GLN A 172 18.63 12.11 11.51
CA GLN A 172 19.95 11.56 11.79
C GLN A 172 20.74 12.54 12.67
N GLU A 173 21.01 12.14 13.91
CA GLU A 173 21.92 12.88 14.78
C GLU A 173 23.37 12.82 14.25
N LYS A 174 24.21 13.79 14.65
CA LYS A 174 25.66 13.83 14.30
C LYS A 174 26.44 12.57 14.68
N ASN A 175 25.97 11.83 15.68
CA ASN A 175 26.58 10.56 16.12
C ASN A 175 26.12 9.35 15.27
N GLY A 176 25.23 9.53 14.29
CA GLY A 176 24.63 8.48 13.48
C GLY A 176 23.45 7.75 14.16
N LYS A 177 22.87 8.30 15.22
CA LYS A 177 21.64 7.78 15.81
C LYS A 177 20.43 8.29 15.02
N LEU A 178 19.47 7.41 14.77
CA LEU A 178 18.21 7.78 14.13
C LEU A 178 17.11 8.04 15.16
N GLU A 179 16.28 9.04 14.86
CA GLU A 179 15.00 9.33 15.51
C GLU A 179 13.84 9.13 14.51
N ASP A 180 12.69 8.70 15.03
CA ASP A 180 11.47 8.50 14.24
C ASP A 180 10.65 9.80 14.27
N TRP A 181 10.55 10.46 13.12
CA TRP A 181 9.80 11.69 12.95
C TRP A 181 8.51 11.46 12.14
N THR A 182 8.17 10.19 11.86
CA THR A 182 6.97 9.81 11.12
C THR A 182 5.71 10.25 11.86
N ARG A 183 4.88 11.09 11.23
CA ARG A 183 3.58 11.55 11.75
C ARG A 183 2.40 10.75 11.22
#